data_AF-A0A6I3FBP9-F1
#
_entry.id   AF-A0A6I3FBP9-F1
#
_cell.length_a   1.000
_cell.length_b   1.000
_cell.length_c   1.000
_cell.angle_alpha   90.00
_cell.angle_beta   90.00
_cell.angle_gamma   90.00
#
_symmetry.space_group_name_H-M   'P 1'
#
loop_
_entity.id
_entity.type
_entity.pdbx_description
1 polymer ?
#
loop_
_entity_poly.entity_id
_entity_poly.type
_entity_poly.pdbx_seq_one_letter_code
_entity_poly.pdbx_strand_id
1 'polypeptide(L)'
;MLKLDPNQWNLVYNVFSFGLISMLATTVYTLVSQQRVLAKYRSALVMSSMVTFIAGYHYMRIINSFTESSTDMTVNISGAQGSFNEAYRYVDWLLTVPLLLVEVIAVLALAKSVSRSLIMRLVPASAAMIALGYPGEISSNQSTQVLYGVLSTIPFLYI
;
A
#
# COMPACT_ATOMS: atom_id res chain seq x y z
N MET A 1 18.15 14.73 -6.65
CA MET A 1 17.28 15.36 -7.65
C MET A 1 17.17 14.41 -8.83
N LEU A 2 15.96 14.16 -9.34
CA LEU A 2 15.71 13.32 -10.51
C LEU A 2 15.11 14.20 -11.61
N LYS A 3 15.82 14.35 -12.74
CA LYS A 3 15.33 15.11 -13.89
C LYS A 3 14.52 14.21 -14.80
N LEU A 4 13.29 14.63 -15.12
CA LEU A 4 12.38 13.95 -16.03
C LEU A 4 12.21 14.79 -17.31
N ASP A 5 11.90 14.15 -18.42
CA ASP A 5 11.37 14.86 -19.59
C ASP A 5 9.85 15.12 -19.44
N PRO A 6 9.25 15.99 -20.28
CA PRO A 6 7.82 16.30 -20.22
C PRO A 6 6.91 15.07 -20.28
N ASN A 7 7.25 14.07 -21.09
CA ASN A 7 6.42 12.88 -21.24
C ASN A 7 6.53 11.99 -20.00
N GLN A 8 7.73 11.83 -19.44
CA GLN A 8 7.97 11.05 -18.23
C GLN A 8 7.21 11.61 -17.03
N TRP A 9 7.27 12.92 -16.80
CA TRP A 9 6.57 13.53 -15.67
C TRP A 9 5.05 13.43 -15.83
N ASN A 10 4.53 13.74 -17.02
CA ASN A 10 3.09 13.63 -17.29
C ASN A 10 2.61 12.18 -17.17
N LEU A 11 3.43 11.20 -17.58
CA LEU A 11 3.11 9.79 -17.40
C LEU A 11 2.99 9.42 -15.93
N VAL A 12 3.97 9.78 -15.10
CA VAL A 12 3.95 9.49 -13.65
C VAL A 12 2.73 10.14 -12.99
N TYR A 13 2.49 11.42 -13.28
CA TYR A 13 1.31 12.14 -12.77
C TYR A 13 0.00 11.45 -13.15
N ASN A 14 -0.17 11.10 -14.42
CA ASN A 14 -1.38 10.45 -14.92
C ASN A 14 -1.57 9.04 -14.36
N VAL A 15 -0.49 8.29 -14.13
CA VAL A 15 -0.55 6.97 -13.49
C VAL A 15 -1.00 7.09 -12.03
N PHE A 16 -0.50 8.08 -11.28
CA PHE A 16 -0.98 8.30 -9.91
C PHE A 16 -2.44 8.73 -9.89
N SER A 17 -2.86 9.62 -10.80
CA SER A 17 -4.25 10.05 -10.95
C SER A 17 -5.18 8.87 -11.31
N PHE A 18 -4.75 8.02 -12.24
CA PHE A 18 -5.45 6.78 -12.58
C PHE A 18 -5.58 5.87 -11.37
N GLY A 19 -4.50 5.65 -10.61
CA GLY A 19 -4.52 4.87 -9.37
C GLY A 19 -5.52 5.42 -8.36
N LEU A 20 -5.54 6.74 -8.13
CA LEU A 20 -6.49 7.40 -7.22
C LEU A 20 -7.94 7.09 -7.61
N ILE A 21 -8.33 7.34 -8.85
CA ILE A 21 -9.72 7.17 -9.26
C ILE A 21 -10.13 5.70 -9.28
N SER A 22 -9.23 4.78 -9.67
CA SER A 22 -9.50 3.34 -9.61
C SER A 22 -9.79 2.86 -8.19
N MET A 23 -9.03 3.36 -7.20
CA MET A 23 -9.24 3.01 -5.78
C MET A 23 -10.55 3.56 -5.24
N LEU A 24 -10.89 4.82 -5.56
CA LEU A 24 -12.16 5.43 -5.14
C LEU A 24 -13.38 4.75 -5.80
N ALA A 25 -13.30 4.47 -7.10
CA ALA A 25 -14.36 3.77 -7.81
C ALA A 25 -14.57 2.35 -7.27
N THR A 26 -13.47 1.63 -6.96
CA THR A 26 -13.54 0.29 -6.37
C THR A 26 -14.20 0.34 -4.99
N THR A 27 -13.83 1.30 -4.15
CA THR A 27 -14.46 1.52 -2.83
C THR A 27 -15.99 1.60 -2.95
N VAL A 28 -16.48 2.45 -3.86
CA VAL A 28 -17.93 2.63 -4.06
C VAL A 28 -18.56 1.34 -4.59
N TYR A 29 -17.91 0.70 -5.57
CA TYR A 29 -18.40 -0.53 -6.16
C TYR A 29 -18.56 -1.65 -5.13
N THR A 30 -17.56 -1.87 -4.28
CA THR A 30 -17.57 -2.95 -3.28
C THR A 30 -18.57 -2.68 -2.16
N LEU A 31 -18.77 -1.42 -1.76
CA LEU A 31 -19.83 -1.04 -0.81
C LEU A 31 -21.24 -1.32 -1.37
N VAL A 32 -21.50 -0.90 -2.61
CA VAL A 32 -22.81 -1.10 -3.25
C VAL A 32 -23.05 -2.59 -3.57
N SER A 33 -21.99 -3.36 -3.84
CA SER A 33 -22.11 -4.77 -4.24
C SER A 33 -22.35 -5.74 -3.08
N GLN A 34 -22.39 -5.29 -1.82
CA GLN A 34 -22.57 -6.18 -0.65
C GLN A 34 -23.82 -7.06 -0.74
N GLN A 35 -24.91 -6.55 -1.29
CA GLN A 35 -26.15 -7.32 -1.43
C GLN A 35 -26.09 -8.39 -2.51
N ARG A 36 -25.09 -8.32 -3.42
CA ARG A 36 -24.89 -9.27 -4.52
C ARG A 36 -24.13 -10.53 -4.10
N VAL A 37 -23.65 -10.58 -2.87
CA VAL A 37 -22.95 -11.75 -2.30
C VAL A 37 -23.71 -12.32 -1.11
N LEU A 38 -23.46 -13.60 -0.82
CA LEU A 38 -23.99 -14.27 0.37
C LEU A 38 -23.58 -13.51 1.64
N ALA A 39 -24.47 -13.48 2.64
CA ALA A 39 -24.28 -12.71 3.87
C ALA A 39 -22.92 -12.96 4.55
N LYS A 40 -22.44 -14.20 4.53
CA LYS A 40 -21.14 -14.60 5.11
C LYS A 40 -19.91 -13.95 4.45
N TYR A 41 -20.02 -13.44 3.21
CA TYR A 41 -18.93 -12.80 2.48
C TYR A 41 -18.99 -11.28 2.49
N ARG A 42 -20.05 -10.68 3.05
CA ARG A 42 -20.23 -9.21 3.03
C ARG A 42 -19.15 -8.48 3.82
N SER A 43 -18.66 -9.07 4.91
CA SER A 43 -17.54 -8.52 5.68
C SER A 43 -16.26 -8.43 4.85
N ALA A 44 -16.02 -9.38 3.94
CA ALA A 44 -14.90 -9.31 3.00
C ALA A 44 -15.02 -8.10 2.08
N LEU A 45 -16.19 -7.86 1.48
CA LEU A 45 -16.42 -6.67 0.63
C LEU A 45 -16.28 -5.35 1.40
N VAL A 46 -16.68 -5.31 2.67
CA VAL A 46 -16.43 -4.13 3.54
C VAL A 46 -14.93 -3.90 3.71
N MET A 47 -14.16 -4.96 3.95
CA MET A 47 -12.69 -4.86 4.07
C MET A 47 -12.06 -4.40 2.75
N SER A 48 -12.48 -4.94 1.59
CA SER A 48 -11.98 -4.46 0.30
C SER A 48 -12.25 -2.97 0.12
N SER A 49 -13.45 -2.51 0.52
CA SER A 49 -13.84 -1.10 0.44
C SER A 49 -12.94 -0.22 1.33
N MET A 50 -12.64 -0.67 2.55
CA MET A 50 -11.74 0.04 3.46
C MET A 50 -10.32 0.11 2.89
N VAL A 51 -9.80 -1.01 2.37
CA VAL A 51 -8.48 -1.08 1.75
C VAL A 51 -8.36 -0.10 0.61
N THR A 52 -9.31 -0.10 -0.34
CA THR A 52 -9.25 0.80 -1.49
C THR A 52 -9.50 2.25 -1.10
N PHE A 53 -10.28 2.52 -0.05
CA PHE A 53 -10.44 3.89 0.46
C PHE A 53 -9.15 4.44 1.06
N ILE A 54 -8.48 3.65 1.90
CA ILE A 54 -7.19 4.00 2.51
C ILE A 54 -6.14 4.21 1.41
N ALA A 55 -6.06 3.29 0.44
CA ALA A 55 -5.15 3.41 -0.70
C ALA A 55 -5.46 4.67 -1.52
N GLY A 56 -6.73 4.97 -1.79
CA GLY A 56 -7.16 6.18 -2.49
C GLY A 56 -6.68 7.46 -1.78
N TYR A 57 -6.87 7.56 -0.46
CA TYR A 57 -6.33 8.67 0.32
C TYR A 57 -4.81 8.81 0.18
N HIS A 58 -4.06 7.70 0.25
CA HIS A 58 -2.60 7.74 0.12
C HIS A 58 -2.15 8.09 -1.29
N TYR A 59 -2.85 7.66 -2.34
CA TYR A 59 -2.57 8.10 -3.71
C TYR A 59 -2.74 9.61 -3.87
N MET A 60 -3.78 10.21 -3.27
CA MET A 60 -3.93 11.67 -3.24
C MET A 60 -2.72 12.34 -2.56
N ARG A 61 -2.24 11.80 -1.42
CA ARG A 61 -1.04 12.31 -0.75
C ARG A 61 0.22 12.16 -1.60
N ILE A 62 0.37 11.05 -2.32
CA ILE A 62 1.50 10.79 -3.23
C ILE A 62 1.49 11.78 -4.39
N ILE A 63 0.34 12.06 -5.01
CA ILE A 63 0.21 13.07 -6.08
C ILE A 63 0.64 14.45 -5.59
N ASN A 64 0.14 14.86 -4.41
CA ASN A 64 0.49 16.14 -3.82
C ASN A 64 2.00 16.21 -3.57
N SER A 65 2.58 15.19 -2.93
CA SER A 65 4.02 15.13 -2.68
C SER A 65 4.85 15.13 -3.96
N PHE A 66 4.43 14.42 -5.01
CA PHE A 66 5.09 14.41 -6.31
C PHE A 66 5.07 15.80 -6.96
N THR A 67 3.93 16.49 -6.91
CA THR A 67 3.77 17.83 -7.48
C THR A 67 4.58 18.87 -6.69
N GLU A 68 4.46 18.86 -5.36
CA GLU A 68 5.14 19.80 -4.46
C GLU A 68 6.67 19.64 -4.46
N SER A 69 7.16 18.42 -4.72
CA SER A 69 8.60 18.15 -4.84
C SER A 69 9.16 18.37 -6.25
N SER A 70 8.32 18.70 -7.23
CA SER A 70 8.71 18.92 -8.62
C SER A 70 8.87 20.41 -8.93
N THR A 71 9.99 20.80 -9.51
CA THR A 71 10.22 22.15 -10.08
C THR A 71 11.05 22.03 -11.35
N ASP A 72 10.63 22.70 -12.43
CA ASP A 72 11.30 22.64 -13.74
C ASP A 72 11.64 21.21 -14.18
N MET A 73 10.64 20.33 -14.10
CA MET A 73 10.76 18.91 -14.47
C MET A 73 11.75 18.09 -13.61
N THR A 74 12.17 18.64 -12.48
CA THR A 74 13.12 18.01 -11.57
C THR A 74 12.44 17.70 -10.25
N VAL A 75 12.45 16.43 -9.86
CA VAL A 75 11.85 15.93 -8.62
C VAL A 75 12.90 15.89 -7.53
N ASN A 76 12.62 16.50 -6.38
CA ASN A 76 13.45 16.40 -5.20
C ASN A 76 13.23 15.04 -4.52
N ILE A 77 14.23 14.16 -4.59
CA ILE A 77 14.23 12.82 -3.95
C ILE A 77 15.32 12.71 -2.87
N SER A 78 15.73 13.84 -2.27
CA SER A 78 16.85 13.87 -1.33
C SER A 78 16.52 13.34 0.07
N GLY A 79 15.24 13.16 0.41
CA GLY A 79 14.78 12.88 1.77
C GLY A 79 14.73 14.11 2.69
N ALA A 80 15.10 15.30 2.20
CA ALA A 80 14.96 16.55 2.94
C ALA A 80 13.50 17.04 2.96
N GLN A 81 13.21 18.04 3.81
CA GLN A 81 11.90 18.70 3.80
C GLN A 81 11.57 19.21 2.39
N GLY A 82 10.37 18.87 1.90
CA GLY A 82 9.93 19.20 0.54
C GLY A 82 10.39 18.19 -0.54
N SER A 83 11.06 17.10 -0.17
CA SER A 83 11.28 15.98 -1.10
C SER A 83 10.01 15.16 -1.29
N PHE A 84 9.97 14.40 -2.38
CA PHE A 84 9.02 13.33 -2.57
C PHE A 84 9.08 12.39 -1.37
N ASN A 85 7.90 12.06 -0.84
CA ASN A 85 7.77 11.32 0.42
C ASN A 85 7.31 9.89 0.14
N GLU A 86 8.27 8.97 0.15
CA GLU A 86 8.07 7.53 -0.07
C GLU A 86 7.31 6.86 1.08
N ALA A 87 7.29 7.47 2.27
CA ALA A 87 6.63 6.92 3.45
C ALA A 87 5.12 6.78 3.29
N TYR A 88 4.47 7.58 2.43
CA TYR A 88 3.03 7.45 2.19
C TYR A 88 2.63 6.05 1.74
N ARG A 89 3.46 5.39 0.93
CA ARG A 89 3.17 4.02 0.49
C ARG A 89 3.40 2.99 1.60
N TYR A 90 4.41 3.17 2.43
CA TYR A 90 4.66 2.27 3.56
C TYR A 90 3.59 2.39 4.65
N VAL A 91 3.09 3.59 4.92
CA VAL A 91 1.96 3.80 5.85
C VAL A 91 0.68 3.18 5.30
N ASP A 92 0.41 3.32 3.99
CA ASP A 92 -0.67 2.62 3.29
C ASP A 92 -0.56 1.11 3.50
N TRP A 93 0.61 0.51 3.20
CA TRP A 93 0.83 -0.93 3.33
C TRP A 93 0.72 -1.44 4.76
N LEU A 94 1.18 -0.68 5.75
CA LEU A 94 1.08 -1.06 7.16
C LEU A 94 -0.38 -1.21 7.60
N LEU A 95 -1.31 -0.49 6.96
CA LEU A 95 -2.74 -0.59 7.20
C LEU A 95 -3.41 -1.63 6.29
N THR A 96 -3.11 -1.61 5.00
CA THR A 96 -3.85 -2.36 3.98
C THR A 96 -3.42 -3.81 3.85
N VAL A 97 -2.13 -4.14 4.00
CA VAL A 97 -1.66 -5.53 3.89
C VAL A 97 -2.27 -6.42 4.99
N PRO A 98 -2.31 -6.01 6.27
CA PRO A 98 -3.04 -6.75 7.29
C PRO A 98 -4.52 -6.96 6.96
N LEU A 99 -5.21 -5.92 6.47
CA LEU A 99 -6.62 -5.99 6.12
C LEU A 99 -6.87 -6.97 4.96
N LEU A 100 -6.02 -6.95 3.94
CA LEU A 100 -6.08 -7.88 2.81
C LEU A 100 -5.91 -9.35 3.27
N LEU A 101 -5.02 -9.62 4.23
CA LEU A 101 -4.86 -10.96 4.78
C LEU A 101 -6.10 -11.41 5.56
N VAL A 102 -6.68 -10.52 6.38
CA VAL A 102 -7.93 -10.81 7.10
C VAL A 102 -9.08 -11.03 6.12
N GLU A 103 -9.15 -10.26 5.03
CA GLU A 103 -10.12 -10.41 3.95
C GLU A 103 -10.03 -11.77 3.27
N VAL A 104 -8.83 -12.19 2.87
CA VAL A 104 -8.60 -13.51 2.26
C VAL A 104 -9.04 -14.62 3.22
N ILE A 105 -8.69 -14.54 4.50
CA ILE A 105 -9.10 -15.54 5.49
C ILE A 105 -10.62 -15.55 5.68
N ALA A 106 -11.28 -14.40 5.61
CA ALA A 106 -12.73 -14.30 5.71
C ALA A 106 -13.46 -14.96 4.53
N VAL A 107 -12.91 -14.90 3.31
CA VAL A 107 -13.52 -15.56 2.15
C VAL A 107 -13.29 -17.06 2.10
N LEU A 108 -12.22 -17.57 2.71
CA LEU A 108 -11.93 -19.01 2.77
C LEU A 108 -12.93 -19.83 3.61
N ALA A 109 -13.80 -19.18 4.40
CA ALA A 109 -14.84 -19.82 5.20
C ALA A 109 -14.34 -20.97 6.10
N LEU A 110 -13.15 -20.80 6.68
CA LEU A 110 -12.50 -21.80 7.53
C LEU A 110 -13.18 -21.94 8.91
N ALA A 111 -12.88 -23.03 9.60
CA ALA A 111 -13.24 -23.19 11.01
C ALA A 111 -12.63 -22.05 11.85
N LYS A 112 -13.40 -21.54 12.83
CA LYS A 112 -13.03 -20.36 13.63
C LYS A 112 -11.64 -20.46 14.28
N SER A 113 -11.26 -21.65 14.76
CA SER A 113 -9.94 -21.91 15.35
C SER A 113 -8.81 -21.74 14.34
N VAL A 114 -9.01 -22.22 13.11
CA VAL A 114 -8.04 -22.10 12.01
C VAL A 114 -7.94 -20.65 11.55
N SER A 115 -9.07 -19.95 11.32
CA SER A 115 -9.06 -18.54 10.96
C SER A 115 -8.33 -17.69 12.00
N ARG A 116 -8.60 -17.91 13.30
CA ARG A 116 -7.94 -17.19 14.39
C ARG A 116 -6.44 -17.46 14.41
N SER A 117 -6.03 -18.72 14.23
CA SER A 117 -4.61 -19.09 14.15
C SER A 117 -3.90 -18.40 13.00
N LEU A 118 -4.48 -18.40 11.80
CA LEU A 118 -3.92 -17.73 10.63
C LEU A 118 -3.82 -16.21 10.85
N ILE A 119 -4.88 -15.55 11.33
CA ILE A 119 -4.86 -14.10 11.59
C ILE A 119 -3.74 -13.75 12.59
N MET A 120 -3.64 -14.49 13.70
CA MET A 120 -2.63 -14.23 14.75
C MET A 120 -1.19 -14.48 14.29
N ARG A 121 -1.00 -15.20 13.19
CA ARG A 121 0.32 -15.49 12.61
C ARG A 121 0.67 -14.53 11.48
N LEU A 122 -0.25 -14.37 10.52
CA LEU A 122 -0.01 -13.67 9.26
C LEU A 122 -0.10 -12.15 9.40
N VAL A 123 -1.02 -11.62 10.22
CA VAL A 123 -1.13 -10.17 10.42
C VAL A 123 0.14 -9.59 11.06
N PRO A 124 0.67 -10.13 12.19
CA PRO A 124 1.93 -9.65 12.74
C PRO A 124 3.12 -9.85 11.80
N ALA A 125 3.17 -10.96 11.06
CA ALA A 125 4.20 -11.19 10.06
C ALA A 125 4.18 -10.10 8.97
N SER A 126 3.00 -9.73 8.49
CA SER A 126 2.87 -8.66 7.49
C SER A 126 3.28 -7.28 8.02
N ALA A 127 2.95 -6.97 9.27
CA ALA A 127 3.40 -5.73 9.91
C ALA A 127 4.94 -5.72 10.06
N ALA A 128 5.54 -6.85 10.46
CA ALA A 128 6.98 -7.00 10.54
C ALA A 128 7.66 -6.86 9.17
N MET A 129 7.09 -7.44 8.11
CA MET A 129 7.55 -7.30 6.73
C MET A 129 7.66 -5.83 6.31
N ILE A 130 6.59 -5.05 6.51
CA ILE A 130 6.57 -3.63 6.14
C ILE A 130 7.52 -2.81 7.02
N ALA A 131 7.53 -3.06 8.34
CA ALA A 131 8.38 -2.35 9.28
C ALA A 131 9.88 -2.60 9.02
N LEU A 132 10.26 -3.81 8.63
CA LEU A 132 11.63 -4.15 8.25
C LEU A 132 12.02 -3.58 6.88
N GLY A 133 11.07 -3.43 5.95
CA GLY A 133 11.35 -2.88 4.63
C GLY A 133 11.63 -1.38 4.65
N TYR A 134 10.95 -0.62 5.51
CA TYR A 134 11.00 0.84 5.49
C TYR A 134 12.39 1.46 5.72
N PRO A 135 13.22 0.98 6.66
CA PRO A 135 14.59 1.48 6.80
C PRO A 135 15.46 1.25 5.55
N GLY A 136 15.18 0.18 4.79
CA GLY A 136 15.83 -0.08 3.52
C GLY A 136 15.45 0.97 2.47
N GLU A 137 14.14 1.24 2.32
CA GLU A 137 13.61 2.22 1.36
C GLU A 137 14.26 3.60 1.50
N ILE A 138 14.29 4.13 2.72
CA ILE A 138 14.78 5.50 2.96
C ILE A 138 16.32 5.60 3.00
N SER A 139 17.03 4.49 2.81
CA SER A 139 18.49 4.47 2.87
C SER A 139 19.11 4.87 1.54
N SER A 140 20.15 5.70 1.59
CA SER A 140 21.03 5.97 0.44
C SER A 140 22.22 5.02 0.35
N ASN A 141 22.38 4.10 1.31
CA ASN A 141 23.46 3.11 1.34
C ASN A 141 22.98 1.77 0.77
N GLN A 142 23.61 1.32 -0.31
CA GLN A 142 23.24 0.09 -1.00
C GLN A 142 23.27 -1.16 -0.08
N SER A 143 24.25 -1.27 0.81
CA SER A 143 24.36 -2.41 1.72
C SER A 143 23.21 -2.42 2.73
N THR A 144 22.81 -1.25 3.23
CA THR A 144 21.64 -1.10 4.11
C THR A 144 20.34 -1.44 3.38
N GLN A 145 20.16 -0.96 2.15
CA GLN A 145 19.00 -1.30 1.31
C GLN A 145 18.88 -2.81 1.13
N VAL A 146 19.97 -3.48 0.75
CA VAL A 146 19.99 -4.95 0.55
C VAL A 146 19.71 -5.68 1.85
N LEU A 147 20.35 -5.28 2.96
CA LEU A 147 20.15 -5.92 4.27
C LEU A 147 18.68 -5.88 4.69
N TYR A 148 18.05 -4.70 4.68
CA TYR A 148 16.65 -4.56 5.07
C TYR A 148 15.69 -5.18 4.06
N GLY A 149 16.05 -5.21 2.77
CA GLY A 149 15.32 -5.98 1.76
C GLY A 149 15.31 -7.49 2.07
N VAL A 150 16.45 -8.07 2.44
CA VAL A 150 16.55 -9.47 2.86
C VAL A 150 15.77 -9.71 4.16
N LEU A 151 15.91 -8.83 5.15
CA LEU A 151 15.17 -8.95 6.42
C LEU A 151 13.66 -8.88 6.21
N SER A 152 13.18 -7.99 5.35
CA SER A 152 11.75 -7.90 4.97
C SER A 152 11.27 -9.13 4.18
N THR A 153 12.15 -9.76 3.40
CA THR A 153 11.82 -10.97 2.63
C THR A 153 11.53 -12.18 3.52
N ILE A 154 12.11 -12.26 4.72
CA ILE A 154 11.88 -13.39 5.65
C ILE A 154 10.40 -13.53 6.05
N PRO A 155 9.74 -12.50 6.64
CA PRO A 155 8.31 -12.58 6.92
C PRO A 155 7.47 -12.61 5.63
N PHE A 156 7.92 -12.03 4.52
CA PHE A 156 7.22 -12.17 3.23
C PHE A 156 7.09 -13.64 2.79
N LEU A 157 8.18 -14.42 2.86
CA LEU A 157 8.17 -15.85 2.51
C LEU A 157 7.35 -16.72 3.48
N TYR A 158 7.13 -16.22 4.70
CA TYR A 158 6.30 -16.90 5.70
C TYR A 158 4.80 -16.74 5.44
N ILE A 159 4.41 -15.58 4.87
CA ILE A 159 3.02 -15.23 4.56
C ILE A 159 2.52 -16.02 3.35
#